data_AF-A0A2G7SRK7-F1
#
_entry.id   AF-A0A2G7SRK7-F1
#
_cell.length_a   1.000
_cell.length_b   1.000
_cell.length_c   1.000
_cell.angle_alpha   90.00
_cell.angle_beta   90.00
_cell.angle_gamma   90.00
#
_symmetry.space_group_name_H-M   'P 1'
#
loop_
_entity.id
_entity.type
_entity.pdbx_description
1 polymer ?
#
loop_
_entity_poly.entity_id
_entity_poly.type
_entity_poly.pdbx_seq_one_letter_code
_entity_poly.pdbx_strand_id
1 'polypeptide(L)'
;MSFALLFSGQGTQHPAMLAWLADDAWTQAVCEQLQVSHWRDRLADAPWAESNAVAQPLLAGLAMAAWMQLSPQLPAPSAVAGYSVGELPAFGAAGSLDACDIVAQARGRAAAM
;
A
#
# COMPACT_ATOMS: atom_id res chain seq x y z
N MET A 1 -22.31 -11.21 7.99
CA MET A 1 -22.04 -10.54 6.69
C MET A 1 -20.69 -10.98 6.20
N SER A 2 -20.57 -11.35 4.92
CA SER A 2 -19.29 -11.63 4.25
C SER A 2 -18.89 -10.44 3.39
N PHE A 3 -17.59 -10.27 3.17
CA PHE A 3 -17.05 -9.26 2.25
C PHE A 3 -15.81 -9.80 1.54
N ALA A 4 -15.47 -9.18 0.40
CA ALA A 4 -14.21 -9.38 -0.28
C ALA A 4 -13.35 -8.11 -0.14
N LEU A 5 -12.05 -8.28 0.04
CA LEU A 5 -11.08 -7.19 0.14
C LEU A 5 -10.36 -7.02 -1.20
N LEU A 6 -10.40 -5.82 -1.76
CA LEU A 6 -9.78 -5.49 -3.04
C LEU A 6 -8.72 -4.41 -2.86
N PHE A 7 -7.53 -4.69 -3.39
CA PHE A 7 -6.40 -3.75 -3.40
C PHE A 7 -6.18 -3.18 -4.80
N SER A 8 -6.29 -1.87 -4.94
CA SER A 8 -6.06 -1.17 -6.21
C SER A 8 -4.59 -1.20 -6.61
N GLY A 9 -4.34 -1.14 -7.92
CA GLY A 9 -3.00 -0.89 -8.46
C GLY A 9 -2.65 0.60 -8.50
N GLN A 10 -1.56 0.91 -9.21
CA GLN A 10 -1.14 2.26 -9.53
C GLN A 10 -2.05 2.91 -10.59
N GLY A 11 -2.26 4.22 -10.48
CA GLY A 11 -2.91 5.06 -11.50
C GLY A 11 -3.90 6.09 -10.94
N THR A 12 -4.36 5.93 -9.70
CA THR A 12 -5.35 6.82 -9.08
C THR A 12 -4.87 7.42 -7.76
N GLN A 13 -3.57 7.40 -7.50
CA GLN A 13 -2.99 7.99 -6.30
C GLN A 13 -3.10 9.52 -6.31
N HIS A 14 -3.57 10.09 -5.20
CA HIS A 14 -3.76 11.53 -5.06
C HIS A 14 -3.71 11.96 -3.59
N PRO A 15 -3.44 13.23 -3.26
CA PRO A 15 -3.26 13.67 -1.87
C PRO A 15 -4.46 13.40 -0.94
N ALA A 16 -5.69 13.48 -1.46
CA ALA A 16 -6.90 13.22 -0.69
C ALA A 16 -7.20 11.73 -0.41
N MET A 17 -6.40 10.79 -0.93
CA MET A 17 -6.65 9.37 -0.72
C MET A 17 -6.41 8.98 0.75
N LEU A 18 -7.11 7.95 1.22
CA LEU A 18 -6.93 7.39 2.57
C LEU A 18 -6.96 8.46 3.68
N ALA A 19 -7.86 9.45 3.58
CA ALA A 19 -7.95 10.57 4.52
C ALA A 19 -8.16 10.15 5.99
N TRP A 20 -8.62 8.93 6.21
CA TRP A 20 -8.84 8.32 7.52
C TRP A 20 -7.62 7.56 8.06
N LEU A 21 -6.61 7.28 7.22
CA LEU A 21 -5.44 6.49 7.61
C LEU A 21 -4.60 7.29 8.61
N ALA A 22 -4.42 6.72 9.80
CA ALA A 22 -3.62 7.33 10.85
C ALA A 22 -2.12 7.11 10.60
N ASP A 23 -1.30 8.03 11.12
CA ASP A 23 0.14 7.83 11.15
C ASP A 23 0.51 6.82 12.25
N ASP A 24 1.21 5.76 11.84
CA ASP A 24 1.67 4.68 12.71
C ASP A 24 3.04 4.14 12.23
N ALA A 25 3.51 3.06 12.85
CA ALA A 25 4.78 2.44 12.47
C ALA A 25 4.82 1.97 11.00
N TRP A 26 3.68 1.59 10.41
CA TRP A 26 3.61 1.16 9.02
C TRP A 26 3.74 2.35 8.06
N THR A 27 2.99 3.43 8.29
CA THR A 27 3.09 4.62 7.43
C THR A 27 4.47 5.28 7.58
N GLN A 28 5.05 5.28 8.78
CA GLN A 28 6.40 5.76 9.03
C GLN A 28 7.44 4.93 8.27
N ALA A 29 7.37 3.60 8.33
CA ALA A 29 8.28 2.74 7.58
C ALA A 29 8.20 2.97 6.06
N VAL A 30 7.00 3.25 5.52
CA VAL A 30 6.83 3.62 4.11
C VAL A 30 7.52 4.96 3.80
N CYS A 31 7.32 5.98 4.64
CA CYS A 31 7.97 7.28 4.48
C CYS A 31 9.50 7.17 4.54
N GLU A 32 10.04 6.40 5.50
CA GLU A 32 11.47 6.15 5.65
C GLU A 32 12.06 5.49 4.41
N GLN A 33 11.41 4.45 3.88
CA GLN A 33 11.88 3.75 2.69
C GLN A 33 11.86 4.62 1.43
N LEU A 34 10.91 5.56 1.35
CA LEU A 34 10.79 6.52 0.24
C LEU A 34 11.60 7.80 0.45
N GLN A 35 12.24 7.95 1.62
CA GLN A 35 13.02 9.13 2.00
C GLN A 35 12.19 10.43 1.89
N VAL A 36 10.95 10.38 2.38
CA VAL A 36 10.04 11.53 2.45
C VAL A 36 9.62 11.80 3.88
N SER A 37 9.40 13.08 4.23
CA SER A 37 8.90 13.45 5.56
C SER A 37 7.50 12.90 5.80
N HIS A 38 6.64 13.06 4.81
CA HIS A 38 5.27 12.58 4.85
C HIS A 38 4.81 12.26 3.42
N TRP A 39 4.28 11.05 3.24
CA TRP A 39 3.95 10.51 1.93
C TRP A 39 2.91 11.34 1.17
N ARG A 40 1.96 11.93 1.89
CA ARG A 40 0.84 12.69 1.30
C ARG A 40 1.29 13.99 0.65
N ASP A 41 2.33 14.62 1.21
CA ASP A 41 2.81 15.94 0.80
C ASP A 41 3.41 15.92 -0.60
N ARG A 42 3.90 14.75 -1.01
CA ARG A 42 4.55 14.52 -2.31
C ARG A 42 3.58 14.03 -3.38
N LEU A 43 2.38 13.60 -3.02
CA LEU A 43 1.39 13.07 -3.99
C LEU A 43 0.84 14.12 -4.96
N ALA A 44 1.05 15.42 -4.70
CA ALA A 44 0.69 16.49 -5.65
C ALA A 44 1.70 16.65 -6.80
N ASP A 45 2.91 16.11 -6.65
CA ASP A 45 3.96 16.09 -7.68
C ASP A 45 3.76 14.85 -8.56
N ALA A 46 3.01 15.01 -9.66
CA ALA A 46 2.62 13.89 -10.53
C ALA A 46 3.82 13.09 -11.08
N PRO A 47 4.91 13.70 -11.60
CA PRO A 47 6.10 12.95 -12.01
C PRO A 47 6.69 12.06 -10.90
N TRP A 48 6.69 12.54 -9.66
CA TRP A 48 7.11 11.74 -8.51
C TRP A 48 6.07 10.65 -8.19
N ALA A 49 4.79 11.00 -8.09
CA ALA A 49 3.71 10.13 -7.69
C ALA A 49 3.38 9.03 -8.71
N GLU A 50 3.72 9.22 -9.98
CA GLU A 50 3.45 8.27 -11.08
C GLU A 50 4.67 7.41 -11.45
N SER A 51 5.86 7.73 -10.94
CA SER A 51 7.04 6.89 -11.16
C SER A 51 6.85 5.51 -10.53
N ASN A 52 7.10 4.43 -11.27
CA ASN A 52 7.04 3.06 -10.75
C ASN A 52 7.86 2.89 -9.46
N ALA A 53 9.05 3.50 -9.42
CA ALA A 53 9.97 3.43 -8.29
C ALA A 53 9.39 4.02 -6.99
N VAL A 54 8.40 4.89 -7.10
CA VAL A 54 7.72 5.54 -5.98
C VAL A 54 6.33 4.93 -5.78
N ALA A 55 5.50 4.97 -6.82
CA ALA A 55 4.09 4.62 -6.75
C ALA A 55 3.88 3.18 -6.29
N GLN A 56 4.69 2.24 -6.76
CA GLN A 56 4.53 0.83 -6.41
C GLN A 56 4.79 0.58 -4.91
N PRO A 57 5.97 0.91 -4.35
CA PRO A 57 6.21 0.73 -2.92
C PRO A 57 5.30 1.58 -2.05
N LEU A 58 5.00 2.81 -2.47
CA LEU A 58 4.08 3.69 -1.74
C LEU A 58 2.69 3.05 -1.61
N LEU A 59 2.10 2.63 -2.72
CA LEU A 59 0.73 2.10 -2.73
C LEU A 59 0.64 0.74 -2.06
N ALA A 60 1.62 -0.15 -2.28
CA ALA A 60 1.66 -1.44 -1.62
C ALA A 60 1.78 -1.29 -0.09
N GLY A 61 2.66 -0.39 0.37
CA GLY A 61 2.86 -0.13 1.79
C GLY A 61 1.65 0.53 2.45
N LEU A 62 1.06 1.57 1.85
CA LEU A 62 -0.12 2.24 2.40
C LEU A 62 -1.35 1.34 2.40
N ALA A 63 -1.52 0.49 1.38
CA ALA A 63 -2.57 -0.51 1.36
C ALA A 63 -2.43 -1.51 2.52
N MET A 64 -1.20 -1.96 2.81
CA MET A 64 -0.95 -2.83 3.97
C MET A 64 -1.21 -2.09 5.28
N ALA A 65 -0.74 -0.86 5.44
CA ALA A 65 -1.00 -0.02 6.63
C ALA A 65 -2.51 0.13 6.87
N ALA A 66 -3.27 0.43 5.81
CA ALA A 66 -4.72 0.50 5.86
C ALA A 66 -5.36 -0.81 6.32
N TRP A 67 -4.91 -1.96 5.81
CA TRP A 67 -5.40 -3.26 6.25
C TRP A 67 -5.04 -3.56 7.71
N MET A 68 -3.83 -3.22 8.16
CA MET A 68 -3.41 -3.42 9.55
C MET A 68 -4.22 -2.60 10.55
N GLN A 69 -4.66 -1.40 10.17
CA GLN A 69 -5.52 -0.56 11.02
C GLN A 69 -6.99 -1.01 11.02
N LEU A 70 -7.48 -1.56 9.91
CA LEU A 70 -8.88 -2.01 9.78
C LEU A 70 -9.12 -3.43 10.31
N SER A 71 -8.19 -4.35 10.08
CA SER A 71 -8.38 -5.78 10.35
C SER A 71 -8.75 -6.14 11.79
N PRO A 72 -8.31 -5.44 12.86
CA PRO A 72 -8.72 -5.78 14.23
C PRO A 72 -10.21 -5.52 14.51
N GLN A 73 -10.88 -4.74 13.66
CA GLN A 73 -12.28 -4.32 13.82
C GLN A 73 -13.22 -5.06 12.86
N LEU A 74 -12.68 -5.93 12.00
CA LEU A 74 -13.42 -6.58 10.93
C LEU A 74 -13.33 -8.11 11.04
N PRO A 75 -14.35 -8.86 10.59
CA PRO A 75 -14.19 -10.30 10.41
C PRO A 75 -13.20 -10.59 9.28
N ALA A 76 -12.69 -11.82 9.22
CA ALA A 76 -11.84 -12.24 8.12
C ALA A 76 -12.59 -12.10 6.77
N PRO A 77 -11.95 -11.53 5.73
CA PRO A 77 -12.55 -11.44 4.41
C PRO A 77 -12.77 -12.85 3.83
N SER A 78 -13.86 -13.03 3.09
CA SER A 78 -14.15 -14.30 2.40
C SER A 78 -13.32 -14.50 1.13
N ALA A 79 -12.77 -13.41 0.58
CA ALA A 79 -11.86 -13.40 -0.54
C ALA A 79 -10.98 -12.15 -0.49
N VAL A 80 -9.76 -12.27 -1.02
CA VAL A 80 -8.81 -11.16 -1.16
C VAL A 80 -8.28 -11.17 -2.58
N ALA A 81 -8.22 -10.01 -3.22
CA ALA A 81 -7.60 -9.87 -4.53
C ALA A 81 -6.93 -8.52 -4.69
N GLY A 82 -5.97 -8.44 -5.59
CA GLY A 82 -5.26 -7.22 -5.91
C GLY A 82 -5.10 -7.06 -7.41
N TYR A 83 -5.02 -5.81 -7.87
CA TYR A 83 -4.70 -5.51 -9.27
C TYR A 83 -3.24 -5.05 -9.38
N SER A 84 -2.44 -5.71 -10.22
CA SER A 84 -1.05 -5.32 -10.49
C SER A 84 -0.25 -5.24 -9.19
N VAL A 85 0.36 -4.10 -8.86
CA VAL A 85 1.09 -3.94 -7.58
C VAL A 85 0.21 -4.20 -6.34
N GLY A 86 -1.12 -4.04 -6.46
CA GLY A 86 -2.08 -4.38 -5.41
C GLY A 86 -2.13 -5.86 -5.05
N GLU A 87 -1.58 -6.77 -5.87
CA GLU A 87 -1.44 -8.18 -5.50
C GLU A 87 -0.53 -8.39 -4.29
N LEU A 88 0.48 -7.53 -4.09
CA LEU A 88 1.40 -7.65 -2.96
C LEU A 88 0.70 -7.47 -1.59
N PRO A 89 -0.05 -6.39 -1.33
CA PRO A 89 -0.86 -6.29 -0.12
C PRO A 89 -2.01 -7.30 -0.08
N ALA A 90 -2.50 -7.80 -1.22
CA ALA A 90 -3.46 -8.91 -1.22
C ALA A 90 -2.88 -10.20 -0.62
N PHE A 91 -1.65 -10.59 -1.03
CA PHE A 91 -0.96 -11.73 -0.44
C PHE A 91 -0.58 -11.50 1.02
N GLY A 92 -0.22 -10.26 1.39
CA GLY A 92 0.01 -9.86 2.77
C GLY A 92 -1.23 -10.02 3.64
N ALA A 93 -2.37 -9.49 3.19
CA ALA A 93 -3.64 -9.60 3.90
C ALA A 93 -4.15 -11.04 4.01
N ALA A 94 -3.82 -11.90 3.04
CA ALA A 94 -4.10 -13.34 3.09
C ALA A 94 -3.11 -14.12 3.98
N GLY A 95 -2.08 -13.49 4.54
CA GLY A 95 -1.05 -14.13 5.36
C GLY A 95 -0.06 -15.01 4.58
N SER A 96 -0.04 -14.90 3.24
CA SER A 96 0.86 -15.66 2.37
C SER A 96 2.22 -14.98 2.15
N LEU A 97 2.30 -13.68 2.43
CA LEU A 97 3.52 -12.88 2.37
C LEU A 97 3.66 -12.10 3.69
N ASP A 98 4.89 -11.94 4.18
CA ASP A 98 5.13 -11.10 5.36
C ASP A 98 4.80 -9.65 5.00
N ALA A 99 4.01 -9.01 5.86
CA ALA A 99 3.64 -7.61 5.71
C ALA A 99 4.87 -6.69 5.67
N CYS A 100 5.93 -7.03 6.41
CA CYS A 100 7.19 -6.28 6.44
C CYS A 100 7.92 -6.30 5.08
N ASP A 101 7.73 -7.35 4.28
CA ASP A 101 8.43 -7.53 3.02
C ASP A 101 7.74 -6.83 1.84
N ILE A 102 6.48 -6.43 1.98
CA ILE A 102 5.65 -5.91 0.87
C ILE A 102 6.32 -4.73 0.16
N VAL A 103 6.87 -3.77 0.90
CA VAL A 103 7.50 -2.58 0.30
C VAL A 103 8.79 -2.96 -0.43
N ALA A 104 9.58 -3.89 0.12
CA ALA A 104 10.79 -4.40 -0.53
C ALA A 104 10.46 -5.16 -1.82
N GLN A 105 9.43 -6.01 -1.81
CA GLN A 105 8.96 -6.73 -2.99
C GLN A 105 8.44 -5.77 -4.07
N ALA A 106 7.70 -4.73 -3.67
CA ALA A 106 7.21 -3.70 -4.59
C ALA A 106 8.37 -2.93 -5.23
N ARG A 107 9.44 -2.63 -4.49
CA ARG A 107 10.66 -2.03 -5.05
C ARG A 107 11.36 -2.96 -6.04
N GLY A 108 11.51 -4.24 -5.69
CA GLY A 108 12.10 -5.24 -6.57
C GLY A 108 11.35 -5.36 -7.89
N ARG A 109 10.01 -5.41 -7.82
CA ARG A 109 9.13 -5.37 -9.00
C ARG A 109 9.31 -4.09 -9.82
N ALA A 110 9.30 -2.92 -9.18
CA ALA A 110 9.45 -1.65 -9.86
C ALA A 110 10.79 -1.51 -10.59
N ALA A 111 11.87 -2.07 -10.05
CA ALA A 111 13.20 -2.05 -10.66
C ALA A 111 13.35 -3.00 -11.85
N ALA A 112 12.45 -3.98 -11.99
CA ALA A 112 12.45 -4.96 -13.08
C ALA A 112 11.56 -4.56 -14.27
N MET A 113 10.96 -3.36 -14.24
CA MET A 113 10.04 -2.81 -15.24
C MET A 113 10.61 -1.53 -15.86
#